data_AF-A7RSL8-F1
#
_entry.id   AF-A7RSL8-F1
#
_cell.length_a   1.000
_cell.length_b   1.000
_cell.length_c   1.000
_cell.angle_alpha   90.00
_cell.angle_beta   90.00
_cell.angle_gamma   90.00
#
_symmetry.space_group_name_H-M   'P 1'
#
loop_
_entity.id
_entity.type
_entity.pdbx_description
1 polymer ?
#
loop_
_entity_poly.entity_id
_entity_poly.type
_entity_poly.pdbx_seq_one_letter_code
_entity_poly.pdbx_strand_id
1 'polypeptide(L)'
;CNEHFTAPYGNITSPNYPGYYPRDTNCEWRITAPVDHVIRITFRSFHLAELLRCTGDYLELHDGIPNVSNKSSVIGRFCGNYYAPVVESSANQMAVVFKS
;
A
#
# COMPACT_ATOMS: atom_id res chain seq x y z
N CYS A 1 11.10 -4.28 -1.56
CA CYS A 1 9.93 -3.46 -1.19
C CYS A 1 9.72 -2.22 -2.07
N ASN A 2 10.65 -1.90 -2.99
CA ASN A 2 10.45 -0.85 -4.01
C ASN A 2 10.25 -1.51 -5.38
N GLU A 3 9.14 -2.22 -5.54
CA GLU A 3 8.89 -3.09 -6.70
C GLU A 3 7.72 -2.57 -7.54
N HIS A 4 7.70 -2.99 -8.80
CA HIS A 4 6.62 -2.69 -9.74
C HIS A 4 5.93 -3.98 -10.17
N PHE A 5 4.63 -4.06 -9.92
CA PHE A 5 3.79 -5.21 -10.27
C PHE A 5 2.95 -4.90 -11.50
N THR A 6 2.99 -5.81 -12.46
CA THR A 6 2.16 -5.77 -13.69
C THR A 6 1.39 -7.07 -13.93
N ALA A 7 1.65 -8.10 -13.11
CA ALA A 7 0.92 -9.35 -13.18
C ALA A 7 -0.53 -9.19 -12.67
N PRO A 8 -1.50 -9.98 -13.16
CA PRO A 8 -2.91 -9.88 -12.73
C PRO A 8 -3.13 -10.13 -11.24
N TYR A 9 -2.22 -10.87 -10.60
CA TYR A 9 -2.24 -11.17 -9.17
C TYR A 9 -0.82 -11.11 -8.62
N GLY A 10 -0.70 -10.76 -7.35
CA GLY A 10 0.57 -10.71 -6.63
C GLY A 10 0.35 -10.61 -5.14
N ASN A 11 1.43 -10.79 -4.37
CA ASN A 11 1.45 -10.60 -2.93
C ASN A 11 2.52 -9.58 -2.57
N ILE A 12 2.15 -8.64 -1.70
CA ILE A 12 3.07 -7.67 -1.11
C ILE A 12 3.24 -8.04 0.36
N THR A 13 4.48 -8.05 0.83
CA THR A 13 4.80 -8.26 2.24
C THR A 13 5.70 -7.14 2.73
N SER A 14 5.54 -6.76 4.00
CA SER A 14 6.52 -5.89 4.66
C SER A 14 7.91 -6.54 4.64
N PRO A 15 9.00 -5.74 4.70
CA PRO A 15 10.33 -6.29 4.85
C PRO A 15 10.40 -7.21 6.08
N ASN A 16 11.09 -8.34 5.95
CA ASN A 16 11.24 -9.39 6.97
C ASN A 16 9.97 -10.13 7.39
N TYR A 17 8.81 -9.92 6.77
CA TYR A 17 7.61 -10.71 7.04
C TYR A 17 7.90 -12.22 6.97
N PRO A 18 7.46 -13.06 7.94
CA PRO A 18 6.51 -12.76 9.02
C PRO A 18 7.11 -12.16 10.31
N GLY A 19 8.40 -11.83 10.32
CA GLY A 19 9.05 -11.13 11.43
C GLY A 19 8.72 -9.63 11.47
N TYR A 20 9.36 -8.93 12.42
CA TYR A 20 9.21 -7.48 12.57
C TYR A 20 9.80 -6.72 11.38
N TYR A 21 9.07 -5.72 10.90
CA TYR A 21 9.62 -4.77 9.94
C TYR A 21 10.75 -3.93 10.59
N PRO A 22 11.80 -3.57 9.83
CA PRO A 22 12.85 -2.67 10.32
C PRO A 22 12.32 -1.26 10.63
N ARG A 23 12.97 -0.54 11.53
CA ARG A 23 12.75 0.91 11.71
C ARG A 23 13.30 1.70 10.53
N ASP A 24 12.82 2.93 10.36
CA ASP A 24 13.23 3.84 9.29
C ASP A 24 13.02 3.26 7.88
N THR A 25 12.07 2.34 7.75
CA THR A 25 11.68 1.74 6.49
C THR A 25 10.94 2.77 5.63
N ASN A 26 11.30 2.83 4.35
CA ASN A 26 10.56 3.60 3.35
C ASN A 26 10.41 2.75 2.09
N CYS A 27 9.23 2.19 1.90
CA CYS A 27 8.90 1.29 0.81
C CYS A 27 7.78 1.87 -0.05
N GLU A 28 7.91 1.71 -1.36
CA GLU A 28 6.90 2.09 -2.35
C GLU A 28 6.72 0.94 -3.35
N TRP A 29 5.56 0.29 -3.32
CA TRP A 29 5.17 -0.64 -4.36
C TRP A 29 4.23 0.02 -5.35
N ARG A 30 4.57 -0.08 -6.64
CA ARG A 30 3.75 0.44 -7.73
C ARG A 30 3.03 -0.73 -8.38
N ILE A 31 1.75 -0.56 -8.67
CA ILE A 31 0.94 -1.58 -9.31
C ILE A 31 0.31 -0.96 -10.56
N THR A 32 0.46 -1.64 -11.69
CA THR A 32 -0.14 -1.21 -12.96
C THR A 32 -0.88 -2.38 -13.58
N ALA A 33 -2.20 -2.29 -13.60
CA ALA A 33 -3.07 -3.22 -14.29
C ALA A 33 -3.24 -2.79 -15.77
N PRO A 34 -3.76 -3.67 -16.63
CA PRO A 34 -4.22 -3.29 -17.97
C PRO A 34 -5.23 -2.13 -17.92
N VAL A 35 -5.33 -1.38 -19.01
CA VAL A 35 -6.34 -0.32 -19.15
C VAL A 35 -7.75 -0.89 -18.91
N ASP A 36 -8.65 -0.06 -18.39
CA ASP A 36 -10.04 -0.41 -18.03
C ASP A 36 -10.19 -1.46 -16.92
N HIS A 37 -9.12 -1.74 -16.15
CA HIS A 37 -9.17 -2.55 -14.94
C HIS A 37 -8.93 -1.70 -13.70
N VAL A 38 -9.41 -2.21 -12.56
CA VAL A 38 -9.13 -1.65 -11.22
C VAL A 38 -8.25 -2.60 -10.42
N ILE A 39 -7.53 -2.06 -9.44
CA ILE A 39 -6.66 -2.80 -8.54
C ILE A 39 -7.36 -2.93 -7.20
N ARG A 40 -7.47 -4.17 -6.71
CA ARG A 40 -8.08 -4.49 -5.42
C ARG A 40 -7.05 -5.05 -4.46
N ILE A 41 -6.91 -4.42 -3.29
CA ILE A 41 -6.04 -4.86 -2.21
C ILE A 41 -6.88 -5.52 -1.11
N THR A 42 -6.38 -6.66 -0.64
CA THR A 42 -6.93 -7.39 0.51
C THR A 42 -5.81 -7.68 1.50
N PHE A 43 -6.05 -7.38 2.77
CA PHE A 43 -5.06 -7.59 3.82
C PHE A 43 -5.25 -8.96 4.45
N ARG A 44 -4.21 -9.81 4.36
CA ARG A 44 -4.19 -11.12 5.04
C ARG A 44 -3.63 -11.05 6.45
N SER A 45 -2.72 -10.11 6.69
CA SER A 45 -2.11 -9.82 7.98
C SER A 45 -1.74 -8.34 7.99
N PHE A 46 -2.07 -7.64 9.07
CA PHE A 46 -1.78 -6.22 9.23
C PHE A 46 -1.53 -5.90 10.70
N HIS A 47 -0.30 -5.46 10.99
CA HIS A 47 0.08 -5.08 12.34
C HIS A 47 1.21 -4.05 12.26
N LEU A 48 0.88 -2.80 12.54
CA LEU A 48 1.79 -1.67 12.63
C LEU A 48 1.65 -1.01 14.00
N ALA A 49 2.68 -0.27 14.44
CA ALA A 49 2.58 0.56 15.63
C ALA A 49 1.42 1.58 15.46
N GLU A 50 0.61 1.74 16.51
CA GLU A 50 -0.52 2.66 16.50
C GLU A 50 -0.16 3.96 17.21
N LEU A 51 -0.29 5.07 16.50
CA LEU A 51 -0.26 6.42 17.05
C LEU A 51 -1.45 7.22 16.54
N LEU A 52 -1.83 8.28 17.27
CA LEU A 52 -2.96 9.12 16.92
C LEU A 52 -2.84 9.60 15.46
N ARG A 53 -3.88 9.31 14.66
CA ARG A 53 -3.96 9.64 13.22
C ARG A 53 -2.85 9.01 12.36
N CYS A 54 -2.25 7.90 12.79
CA CYS A 54 -1.19 7.19 12.07
C CYS A 54 -0.02 8.12 11.73
N THR A 55 0.45 8.85 12.74
CA THR A 55 1.58 9.79 12.64
C THR A 55 2.95 9.13 12.81
N GLY A 56 3.02 7.90 13.35
CA GLY A 56 4.21 7.05 13.36
C GLY A 56 4.22 6.14 12.14
N ASP A 57 4.27 4.84 12.38
CA ASP A 57 4.26 3.83 11.33
C ASP A 57 2.91 3.80 10.60
N TYR A 58 2.94 3.75 9.28
CA TYR A 58 1.72 3.70 8.48
C TYR A 58 1.90 3.00 7.14
N LEU A 59 0.78 2.48 6.66
CA LEU A 59 0.58 2.12 5.26
C LEU A 59 -0.37 3.13 4.62
N GLU A 60 0.04 3.73 3.52
CA GLU A 60 -0.78 4.66 2.73
C GLU A 60 -1.05 4.06 1.35
N LEU A 61 -2.31 4.10 0.93
CA LEU A 61 -2.75 3.65 -0.39
C LEU A 61 -3.10 4.85 -1.25
N HIS A 62 -2.52 4.93 -2.44
CA HIS A 62 -2.74 6.02 -3.39
C HIS A 62 -3.50 5.52 -4.62
N ASP A 63 -4.50 6.31 -5.02
CA ASP A 63 -5.30 6.09 -6.23
C ASP A 63 -4.56 6.64 -7.46
N GLY A 64 -3.51 5.93 -7.85
CA GLY A 64 -2.51 6.35 -8.83
C GLY A 64 -1.09 6.20 -8.31
N ILE A 65 -0.11 6.36 -9.20
CA ILE A 65 1.32 6.38 -8.86
C ILE A 65 1.74 7.84 -8.64
N PRO A 66 2.27 8.21 -7.45
CA PRO A 66 2.74 9.56 -7.17
C PRO A 66 3.75 10.05 -8.22
N ASN A 67 3.60 11.30 -8.66
CA ASN A 67 4.42 11.95 -9.70
C ASN A 67 4.39 11.31 -11.10
N VAL A 68 3.55 10.28 -11.33
CA VAL A 68 3.39 9.63 -12.63
C VAL A 68 1.97 9.78 -13.14
N SER A 69 0.98 9.55 -12.27
CA SER A 69 -0.43 9.68 -12.61
C SER A 69 -0.90 11.14 -12.45
N ASN A 70 -1.74 11.62 -13.39
CA ASN A 70 -2.32 12.98 -13.33
C ASN A 70 -3.21 13.21 -12.09
N LYS A 71 -3.69 12.13 -11.47
CA LYS A 71 -4.31 12.11 -10.15
C LYS A 71 -3.63 11.01 -9.34
N SER A 72 -3.19 11.35 -8.13
CA SER A 72 -2.65 10.41 -7.15
C SER A 72 -3.15 10.84 -5.77
N SER A 73 -4.47 10.71 -5.55
CA SER A 73 -5.09 11.01 -4.25
C SER A 73 -4.86 9.88 -3.26
N VAL A 74 -4.76 10.22 -1.97
CA VAL A 74 -4.72 9.21 -0.90
C VAL A 74 -6.10 8.60 -0.75
N ILE A 75 -6.20 7.27 -0.88
CA ILE A 75 -7.42 6.51 -0.59
C ILE A 75 -7.58 6.40 0.93
N GLY A 76 -6.49 6.09 1.62
CA GLY A 76 -6.47 6.00 3.07
C GLY A 76 -5.07 5.77 3.62
N ARG A 77 -4.92 6.13 4.90
CA ARG A 77 -3.75 5.86 5.73
C ARG A 77 -4.16 4.95 6.89
N PHE A 78 -3.39 3.89 7.10
CA PHE A 78 -3.73 2.80 8.00
C PHE A 78 -2.55 2.51 8.95
N CYS A 79 -2.85 2.22 10.21
CA CYS A 79 -1.90 1.80 11.24
C CYS A 79 -2.64 0.97 12.31
N GLY A 80 -1.91 0.45 13.30
CA GLY A 80 -2.47 -0.44 14.31
C GLY A 80 -2.70 -1.87 13.79
N ASN A 81 -3.69 -2.56 14.35
CA ASN A 81 -3.97 -3.98 14.12
C ASN A 81 -5.39 -4.25 13.62
N TYR A 82 -6.14 -3.20 13.25
CA TYR A 82 -7.46 -3.35 12.66
C TYR A 82 -7.35 -3.82 11.21
N TYR A 83 -8.16 -4.79 10.82
CA TYR A 83 -8.24 -5.23 9.43
C TYR A 83 -8.64 -4.03 8.57
N ALA A 84 -7.71 -3.54 7.76
CA ALA A 84 -8.04 -2.53 6.78
C ALA A 84 -9.10 -3.13 5.82
N PRO A 85 -10.17 -2.38 5.51
CA PRO A 85 -11.19 -2.83 4.59
C PRO A 85 -10.59 -3.20 3.24
N VAL A 86 -11.31 -3.98 2.44
CA VAL A 86 -10.94 -4.17 1.03
C VAL A 86 -10.89 -2.80 0.37
N VAL A 87 -9.76 -2.48 -0.27
CA VAL A 87 -9.55 -1.19 -0.93
C VAL A 87 -9.44 -1.40 -2.43
N GLU A 88 -10.11 -0.55 -3.20
CA GLU A 88 -10.08 -0.55 -4.67
C GLU A 88 -9.62 0.81 -5.18
N SER A 89 -8.80 0.82 -6.25
CA SER A 89 -8.50 2.04 -7.00
C SER A 89 -9.66 2.42 -7.91
N SER A 90 -9.70 3.69 -8.34
CA SER A 90 -10.62 4.17 -9.37
C SER A 90 -10.16 3.83 -10.79
N ALA A 91 -8.88 3.51 -10.98
CA ALA A 91 -8.28 3.23 -12.29
C ALA A 91 -7.22 2.11 -12.21
N ASN A 92 -6.43 1.95 -13.27
CA ASN A 92 -5.50 0.85 -13.44
C ASN A 92 -4.13 1.06 -12.78
N GLN A 93 -3.96 2.09 -11.95
CA GLN A 93 -2.72 2.38 -11.25
C GLN A 93 -2.97 2.61 -9.76
N MET A 94 -2.11 2.05 -8.93
CA MET A 94 -2.14 2.21 -7.47
C MET A 94 -0.71 2.21 -6.95
N ALA A 95 -0.45 3.00 -5.91
CA ALA A 95 0.78 2.88 -5.13
C ALA A 95 0.47 2.52 -3.68
N VAL A 96 1.31 1.65 -3.12
CA VAL A 96 1.30 1.25 -1.71
C VAL A 96 2.58 1.79 -1.09
N VAL A 97 2.45 2.68 -0.10
CA VAL A 97 3.58 3.30 0.58
C VAL A 97 3.59 2.85 2.03
N PHE A 98 4.69 2.25 2.47
CA PHE A 98 4.90 1.87 3.87
C PHE A 98 6.04 2.69 4.47
N LYS A 99 5.79 3.32 5.62
CA LYS A 99 6.81 3.97 6.44
C LYS A 99 6.73 3.55 7.90
N SER A 100 7.90 3.43 8.53
CA SER A 100 8.09 3.20 9.98
C SER A 100 9.10 4.20 10.54
#